data_AF-R5DR00-F1
#
_entry.id   AF-R5DR00-F1
#
_cell.length_a   1.000
_cell.length_b   1.000
_cell.length_c   1.000
_cell.angle_alpha   90.00
_cell.angle_beta   90.00
_cell.angle_gamma   90.00
#
_symmetry.space_group_name_H-M   'P 1'
#
loop_
_entity.id
_entity.type
_entity.pdbx_description
1 polymer ?
#
loop_
_entity_poly.entity_id
_entity_poly.type
_entity_poly.pdbx_seq_one_letter_code
_entity_poly.pdbx_strand_id
1 'polypeptide(L)'
;MMRVLTPNGNVIEVEKAEAIVEKRVSFNGRDIRLCQTAKDKSQPASGLYFSVKTESVFTIANDGNLLVGNLPVDTVKKIVTNLAKDGFCDLSGFDYQPEIGINDKPVFDEGKSYPYFCRSNVAMMFAPRQNMDFPINGISNTDTGVNSFPQNNTEETDIFNDDLWADDSSDNDSCDDGFDNGEEN
;
A
#
# COMPACT_ATOMS: atom_id res chain seq x y z
N MET A 1 2.38 6.53 29.33
CA MET A 1 1.66 7.59 28.59
C MET A 1 2.63 8.15 27.58
N MET A 2 2.28 8.20 26.29
CA MET A 2 3.20 8.57 25.22
C MET A 2 2.86 9.96 24.68
N ARG A 3 3.89 10.72 24.28
CA ARG A 3 3.76 12.07 23.71
C ARG A 3 4.51 12.15 22.39
N VAL A 4 3.94 12.89 21.45
CA VAL A 4 4.49 13.07 20.10
C VAL A 4 4.56 14.55 19.79
N LEU A 5 5.76 15.06 19.47
CA LEU A 5 5.94 16.37 18.86
C LEU A 5 5.73 16.21 17.34
N THR A 6 4.65 16.79 16.83
CA THR A 6 4.22 16.66 15.44
C THR A 6 4.99 17.60 14.51
N PRO A 7 4.96 17.34 13.18
CA PRO A 7 5.64 18.18 12.18
C PRO A 7 5.28 19.66 12.21
N ASN A 8 4.06 19.98 12.65
CA ASN A 8 3.58 21.35 12.78
C ASN A 8 3.90 21.98 14.16
N GLY A 9 4.73 21.35 14.98
CA GLY A 9 5.22 21.89 16.25
C GLY A 9 4.30 21.68 17.46
N ASN A 10 3.23 20.88 17.34
CA ASN A 10 2.34 20.60 18.45
C ASN A 10 2.78 19.36 19.23
N VAL A 11 2.62 19.36 20.56
CA VAL A 11 2.82 18.16 21.36
C VAL A 11 1.45 17.56 21.68
N ILE A 12 1.24 16.32 21.25
CA ILE A 12 0.00 15.59 21.51
C ILE A 12 0.24 14.33 22.34
N GLU A 13 -0.78 13.93 23.09
CA GLU A 13 -0.78 12.69 23.86
C GLU A 13 -1.39 11.56 23.03
N VAL A 14 -0.70 10.42 22.99
CA VAL A 14 -1.12 9.25 22.22
C VAL A 14 -1.26 8.03 23.14
N GLU A 15 -2.28 7.24 22.87
CA GLU A 15 -2.57 6.00 23.60
C GLU A 15 -1.70 4.86 23.10
N LYS A 16 -1.48 4.80 21.78
CA LYS A 16 -0.80 3.69 21.11
C LYS A 16 0.06 4.21 19.97
N ALA A 17 1.20 3.56 19.76
CA ALA A 17 2.06 3.76 18.60
C ALA A 17 2.35 2.38 17.96
N GLU A 18 2.11 2.27 16.66
CA GLU A 18 2.25 1.03 15.91
C GLU A 18 3.18 1.24 14.72
N ALA A 19 4.23 0.41 14.62
CA ALA A 19 5.06 0.37 13.43
C ALA A 19 4.27 -0.25 12.27
N ILE A 20 4.37 0.34 11.08
CA ILE A 20 3.65 -0.13 9.90
C ILE A 20 4.63 -0.48 8.78
N VAL A 21 4.28 -1.48 8.00
CA VAL A 21 4.95 -1.88 6.78
C VAL A 21 4.13 -1.43 5.59
N GLU A 22 4.74 -0.64 4.71
CA GLU A 22 4.14 -0.21 3.45
C GLU A 22 4.83 -0.88 2.28
N LYS A 23 4.06 -1.37 1.30
CA LYS A 23 4.60 -1.97 0.07
C LYS A 23 3.76 -1.59 -1.15
N ARG A 24 4.43 -1.36 -2.28
CA ARG A 24 3.79 -1.28 -3.60
C ARG A 24 3.76 -2.64 -4.25
N VAL A 25 2.61 -3.00 -4.79
CA VAL A 25 2.43 -4.22 -5.58
C VAL A 25 1.75 -3.82 -6.87
N SER A 26 2.40 -4.06 -8.00
CA SER A 26 1.77 -3.89 -9.30
C SER A 26 0.78 -5.03 -9.54
N PHE A 27 -0.47 -4.69 -9.79
CA PHE A 27 -1.56 -5.63 -10.02
C PHE A 27 -2.52 -5.08 -11.06
N ASN A 28 -2.70 -5.82 -12.16
CA ASN A 28 -3.53 -5.42 -13.29
C ASN A 28 -3.20 -4.00 -13.82
N GLY A 29 -1.92 -3.74 -14.11
CA GLY A 29 -1.43 -2.47 -14.63
C GLY A 29 -1.49 -1.28 -13.65
N ARG A 30 -1.85 -1.50 -12.39
CA ARG A 30 -1.93 -0.46 -11.35
C ARG A 30 -1.03 -0.79 -10.17
N ASP A 31 -0.39 0.23 -9.60
CA ASP A 31 0.34 0.08 -8.34
C ASP A 31 -0.62 0.20 -7.15
N ILE A 32 -0.73 -0.89 -6.40
CA ILE A 32 -1.55 -0.96 -5.19
C ILE A 32 -0.66 -0.76 -3.97
N ARG A 33 -1.11 0.11 -3.05
CA ARG A 33 -0.50 0.25 -1.72
C ARG A 33 -1.04 -0.81 -0.78
N LEU A 34 -0.16 -1.62 -0.22
CA LEU A 34 -0.44 -2.49 0.90
C LEU A 34 0.15 -1.88 2.16
N CYS A 35 -0.64 -1.80 3.24
CA CYS A 35 -0.23 -1.24 4.52
C CYS A 35 -0.73 -2.13 5.66
N GLN A 36 0.18 -2.60 6.51
CA GLN A 36 -0.13 -3.46 7.64
C GLN A 36 0.69 -3.07 8.88
N THR A 37 0.13 -3.33 10.06
CA THR A 37 0.91 -3.25 11.31
C THR A 37 1.99 -4.33 11.30
N ALA A 38 3.23 -3.96 11.64
CA ALA A 38 4.32 -4.91 11.81
C ALA A 38 4.00 -5.89 12.96
N LYS A 39 4.24 -7.19 12.73
CA LYS A 39 3.97 -8.25 13.72
C LYS A 39 5.08 -8.33 14.77
N ASP A 40 6.31 -7.97 14.38
CA ASP A 40 7.52 -8.02 15.18
C ASP A 40 8.58 -7.02 14.65
N LYS A 41 9.76 -6.99 15.29
CA LYS A 41 10.83 -6.02 14.99
C LYS A 41 11.67 -6.38 13.75
N SER A 42 11.47 -7.57 13.18
CA SER A 42 12.23 -8.03 12.00
C SER A 42 11.66 -7.47 10.70
N GLN A 43 10.36 -7.13 10.66
CA GLN A 43 9.77 -6.58 9.45
C GLN A 43 10.32 -5.18 9.13
N PRO A 44 10.46 -4.84 7.84
CA PRO A 44 10.97 -3.55 7.40
C PRO A 44 9.88 -2.47 7.52
N ALA A 45 9.55 -2.09 8.75
CA ALA A 45 8.57 -1.04 9.00
C ALA A 45 9.09 0.31 8.48
N SER A 46 8.28 0.97 7.66
CA SER A 46 8.58 2.25 7.01
C SER A 46 7.66 3.38 7.49
N GLY A 47 6.88 3.16 8.55
CA GLY A 47 6.05 4.20 9.12
C GLY A 47 5.60 3.92 10.54
N LEU A 48 4.84 4.87 11.08
CA LEU A 48 4.25 4.84 12.40
C LEU A 48 2.82 5.35 12.35
N TYR A 49 1.92 4.59 12.95
CA TYR A 49 0.54 4.97 13.19
C TYR A 49 0.32 5.22 14.68
N PHE A 50 -0.25 6.37 15.03
CA PHE A 50 -0.50 6.77 16.40
C PHE A 50 -2.00 6.92 16.65
N SER A 51 -2.49 6.21 17.66
CA SER A 51 -3.86 6.36 18.14
C SER A 51 -3.92 7.43 19.21
N VAL A 52 -4.74 8.45 19.01
CA VAL A 52 -4.98 9.51 20.00
C VAL A 52 -6.14 9.09 20.88
N LYS A 53 -5.99 9.24 22.20
CA LYS A 53 -7.08 8.98 23.14
C LYS A 53 -8.13 10.07 22.97
N THR A 54 -9.33 9.70 22.54
CA THR A 54 -10.43 10.64 22.37
C THR A 54 -11.74 10.05 22.88
N GLU A 55 -12.54 10.88 23.54
CA GLU A 55 -13.87 10.52 24.04
C GLU A 55 -15.00 10.89 23.07
N SER A 56 -14.68 11.48 21.91
CA SER A 56 -15.67 11.93 20.93
C SER A 56 -15.25 11.69 19.47
N VAL A 57 -16.21 11.26 18.65
CA VAL A 57 -16.07 11.10 17.20
C VAL A 57 -15.76 12.44 16.51
N PHE A 58 -16.26 13.55 17.05
CA PHE A 58 -16.01 14.90 16.50
C PHE A 58 -14.54 15.33 16.66
N THR A 59 -13.89 14.85 17.72
CA THR A 59 -12.47 15.11 17.97
C THR A 59 -11.58 14.25 17.08
N ILE A 60 -12.01 13.04 16.66
CA ILE A 60 -11.31 12.22 15.65
C ILE A 60 -11.18 12.98 14.32
N ALA A 61 -12.17 13.80 13.97
CA ALA A 61 -12.14 14.57 12.73
C ALA A 61 -11.13 15.72 12.77
N ASN A 62 -10.80 16.26 13.95
CA ASN A 62 -10.00 17.49 14.11
C ASN A 62 -8.60 17.23 14.69
N ASP A 63 -8.50 16.43 15.75
CA ASP A 63 -7.26 16.10 16.48
C ASP A 63 -7.02 14.58 16.53
N GLY A 64 -7.45 13.88 15.48
CA GLY A 64 -7.50 12.42 15.44
C GLY A 64 -6.14 11.75 15.26
N ASN A 65 -6.22 10.46 14.91
CA ASN A 65 -5.04 9.60 14.75
C ASN A 65 -4.03 10.21 13.78
N LEU A 66 -2.76 9.89 14.02
CA LEU A 66 -1.66 10.36 13.19
C LEU A 66 -1.05 9.20 12.41
N LEU A 67 -0.56 9.52 11.22
CA LEU A 67 0.21 8.61 10.41
C LEU A 67 1.42 9.35 9.86
N VAL A 68 2.61 8.82 10.11
CA VAL A 68 3.82 9.17 9.36
C VAL A 68 4.25 7.94 8.59
N GLY A 69 4.31 8.03 7.28
CA GLY A 69 4.81 6.96 6.42
C GLY A 69 6.04 7.38 5.64
N ASN A 70 6.58 6.41 4.90
CA ASN A 70 7.82 6.55 4.14
C ASN A 70 9.04 7.05 4.94
N LEU A 71 9.17 6.63 6.20
CA LEU A 71 10.38 6.80 6.98
C LEU A 71 11.42 5.71 6.65
N PRO A 72 12.72 6.00 6.74
CA PRO A 72 13.75 4.97 6.69
C PRO A 72 13.54 3.92 7.80
N VAL A 73 13.75 2.63 7.47
CA VAL A 73 13.49 1.51 8.39
C VAL A 73 14.25 1.65 9.72
N ASP A 74 15.51 2.09 9.67
CA ASP A 74 16.32 2.30 10.87
C ASP A 74 15.81 3.46 11.73
N THR A 75 15.23 4.48 11.11
CA THR A 75 14.58 5.60 11.80
C THR A 75 13.34 5.12 12.56
N VAL A 76 12.49 4.31 11.93
CA VAL A 76 11.32 3.73 12.60
C VAL A 76 11.74 2.88 13.80
N LYS A 77 12.75 2.02 13.65
CA LYS A 77 13.28 1.20 14.76
C LYS A 77 13.78 2.05 15.92
N LYS A 78 14.50 3.15 15.64
CA LYS A 78 14.96 4.10 16.66
C LYS A 78 13.79 4.77 17.37
N ILE A 79 12.80 5.26 16.62
CA ILE A 79 11.62 5.91 17.19
C ILE A 79 10.83 4.95 18.09
N VAL A 80 10.54 3.73 17.63
CA VAL A 80 9.83 2.71 18.44
C VAL A 80 10.60 2.40 19.72
N THR A 81 11.93 2.30 19.64
CA THR A 81 12.77 2.05 20.81
C THR A 81 12.74 3.22 21.79
N ASN A 82 12.78 4.47 21.31
CA ASN A 82 12.73 5.66 22.14
C ASN A 82 11.34 5.84 22.77
N LEU A 83 10.26 5.60 22.03
CA LEU A 83 8.89 5.61 22.56
C LEU A 83 8.72 4.60 23.69
N ALA A 84 9.32 3.41 23.56
CA ALA A 84 9.27 2.39 24.61
C ALA A 84 10.08 2.75 25.87
N LYS A 85 11.13 3.57 25.74
CA LYS A 85 12.01 3.97 26.85
C LYS A 85 11.52 5.25 27.53
N ASP A 86 11.29 6.29 26.74
CA ASP A 86 11.13 7.67 27.20
C ASP A 86 9.67 8.14 27.08
N GLY A 87 8.82 7.38 26.38
CA GLY A 87 7.43 7.76 26.13
C GLY A 87 7.29 9.04 25.31
N PHE A 88 8.33 9.44 24.58
CA PHE A 88 8.34 10.65 23.77
C PHE A 88 8.95 10.37 22.39
N CYS A 89 8.37 10.98 21.35
CA CYS A 89 8.91 10.98 20.00
C CYS A 89 8.86 12.39 19.42
N ASP A 90 9.96 12.79 18.79
CA ASP A 90 10.02 14.00 17.97
C ASP A 90 9.93 13.65 16.49
N LEU A 91 8.88 14.15 15.84
CA LEU A 91 8.65 14.04 14.41
C LEU A 91 8.83 15.40 13.70
N SER A 92 9.13 16.48 14.41
CA SER A 92 9.28 17.81 13.80
C SER A 92 10.58 17.98 13.02
N GLY A 93 11.58 17.14 13.28
CA GLY A 93 12.91 17.26 12.67
C GLY A 93 13.06 16.69 11.25
N PHE A 94 11.98 16.24 10.59
CA PHE A 94 12.05 15.70 9.23
C PHE A 94 11.60 16.74 8.20
N ASP A 95 12.22 16.70 7.03
CA ASP A 95 11.70 17.36 5.84
C ASP A 95 10.57 16.52 5.24
N TYR A 96 9.36 17.06 5.19
CA TYR A 96 8.17 16.33 4.77
C TYR A 96 7.82 16.58 3.31
N GLN A 97 7.11 15.61 2.70
CA GLN A 97 6.33 15.86 1.50
C GLN A 97 5.31 17.00 1.76
N PRO A 98 4.87 17.71 0.71
CA PRO A 98 3.76 18.67 0.82
C PRO A 98 2.54 18.07 1.51
N GLU A 99 1.74 18.93 2.17
CA GLU A 99 0.57 18.48 2.91
C GLU A 99 -0.37 17.66 2.01
N ILE A 100 -0.73 16.46 2.50
CA ILE A 100 -1.50 15.48 1.75
C ILE A 100 -2.97 15.65 2.14
N GLY A 101 -3.77 16.10 1.18
CA GLY A 101 -5.22 16.15 1.27
C GLY A 101 -5.88 14.81 0.96
N ILE A 102 -7.21 14.80 1.00
CA ILE A 102 -8.02 13.59 0.80
C ILE A 102 -7.92 13.00 -0.63
N ASN A 103 -7.54 13.83 -1.60
CA ASN A 103 -7.43 13.46 -3.02
C ASN A 103 -5.99 13.20 -3.45
N ASP A 104 -5.02 13.37 -2.55
CA ASP A 104 -3.60 13.25 -2.86
C ASP A 104 -3.10 11.83 -2.59
N LYS A 105 -2.12 11.39 -3.37
CA LYS A 105 -1.48 10.07 -3.21
C LYS A 105 -0.06 10.28 -2.66
N PRO A 106 0.25 9.81 -1.42
CA PRO A 106 1.61 9.91 -0.91
C PRO A 106 2.59 9.14 -1.80
N VAL A 107 3.82 9.66 -1.91
CA VAL A 107 4.95 8.88 -2.40
C VAL A 107 5.44 8.00 -1.26
N PHE A 108 5.63 6.71 -1.53
CA PHE A 108 6.20 5.77 -0.57
C PHE A 108 7.05 4.75 -1.33
N ASP A 109 8.31 4.67 -0.93
CA ASP A 109 9.41 3.99 -1.63
C ASP A 109 10.45 3.45 -0.64
N GLU A 110 9.96 2.99 0.52
CA GLU A 110 10.77 2.41 1.60
C GLU A 110 11.76 3.41 2.24
N GLY A 111 11.36 4.68 2.29
CA GLY A 111 12.11 5.76 2.93
C GLY A 111 13.23 6.37 2.08
N LYS A 112 13.16 6.22 0.75
CA LYS A 112 14.11 6.87 -0.17
C LYS A 112 13.70 8.31 -0.43
N SER A 113 12.41 8.57 -0.57
CA SER A 113 11.81 9.91 -0.63
C SER A 113 11.51 10.46 0.76
N TYR A 114 11.12 11.73 0.82
CA TYR A 114 10.69 12.37 2.07
C TYR A 114 9.53 11.62 2.74
N PRO A 115 9.43 11.60 4.08
CA PRO A 115 8.27 11.10 4.77
C PRO A 115 7.02 11.92 4.43
N TYR A 116 5.86 11.29 4.55
CA TYR A 116 4.58 11.97 4.48
C TYR A 116 3.89 11.94 5.84
N PHE A 117 3.07 12.97 6.11
CA PHE A 117 2.34 13.10 7.36
C PHE A 117 0.85 13.29 7.09
N CYS A 118 0.02 12.44 7.69
CA CYS A 118 -1.43 12.50 7.61
C CYS A 118 -2.02 12.61 9.02
N ARG A 119 -3.15 13.32 9.13
CA ARG A 119 -3.88 13.52 10.39
C ARG A 119 -5.35 13.12 10.24
N SER A 120 -5.98 12.79 11.36
CA SER A 120 -7.43 12.64 11.47
C SER A 120 -7.99 11.70 10.40
N ASN A 121 -8.97 12.14 9.62
CA ASN A 121 -9.61 11.33 8.58
C ASN A 121 -8.63 10.86 7.49
N VAL A 122 -7.65 11.69 7.13
CA VAL A 122 -6.65 11.33 6.12
C VAL A 122 -5.76 10.20 6.67
N ALA A 123 -5.35 10.29 7.95
CA ALA A 123 -4.60 9.20 8.59
C ALA A 123 -5.38 7.88 8.58
N MET A 124 -6.69 7.91 8.86
CA MET A 124 -7.54 6.71 8.83
C MET A 124 -7.69 6.10 7.43
N MET A 125 -7.67 6.91 6.37
CA MET A 125 -7.73 6.40 4.99
C MET A 125 -6.48 5.61 4.60
N PHE A 126 -5.32 6.01 5.15
CA PHE A 126 -4.02 5.40 4.87
C PHE A 126 -3.51 4.48 5.98
N ALA A 127 -4.25 4.34 7.09
CA ALA A 127 -3.93 3.51 8.24
C ALA A 127 -3.86 2.01 7.87
N PRO A 128 -3.08 1.22 8.62
CA PRO A 128 -3.10 -0.23 8.48
C PRO A 128 -4.51 -0.75 8.80
N ARG A 129 -5.15 -1.40 7.83
CA ARG A 129 -6.45 -2.03 8.06
C ARG A 129 -6.24 -3.40 8.68
N GLN A 130 -6.58 -3.55 9.96
CA GLN A 130 -6.64 -4.85 10.61
C GLN A 130 -7.84 -5.60 10.03
N ASN A 131 -7.59 -6.70 9.31
CA ASN A 131 -8.57 -7.68 8.84
C ASN A 131 -9.23 -7.48 7.45
N MET A 132 -8.62 -6.74 6.52
CA MET A 132 -9.05 -6.82 5.12
C MET A 132 -8.05 -7.65 4.31
N ASP A 133 -8.36 -8.93 4.09
CA ASP A 133 -7.62 -9.86 3.21
C ASP A 133 -7.73 -9.49 1.72
N PHE A 134 -8.36 -8.35 1.40
CA PHE A 134 -8.50 -7.83 0.06
C PHE A 134 -7.89 -6.44 -0.04
N PRO A 135 -7.11 -6.14 -1.09
CA PRO A 135 -6.73 -4.78 -1.39
C PRO A 135 -8.00 -4.01 -1.78
N ILE A 136 -8.63 -3.35 -0.82
CA ILE A 136 -9.51 -2.24 -1.15
C ILE A 136 -8.58 -1.16 -1.68
N ASN A 137 -8.54 -1.02 -3.02
CA ASN A 137 -8.16 0.22 -3.67
C ASN A 137 -8.70 1.33 -2.80
N GLY A 138 -7.85 2.23 -2.32
CA GLY A 138 -8.33 3.41 -1.63
C GLY A 138 -9.46 4.00 -2.46
N ILE A 139 -10.70 3.88 -1.99
CA ILE A 139 -11.83 4.58 -2.56
C ILE A 139 -11.65 6.02 -2.05
N SER A 140 -10.61 6.69 -2.54
CA SER A 140 -10.73 8.11 -2.85
C SER A 140 -11.32 8.13 -4.25
N ASN A 141 -12.63 8.31 -4.32
CA ASN A 141 -13.35 8.56 -5.55
C ASN A 141 -12.77 9.81 -6.24
N THR A 142 -11.77 9.67 -7.10
CA THR A 142 -11.44 10.69 -8.11
C THR A 142 -10.84 10.14 -9.41
N ASP A 143 -10.36 8.89 -9.46
CA ASP A 143 -10.09 8.25 -10.75
C ASP A 143 -11.31 7.41 -11.17
N THR A 144 -12.32 8.06 -11.75
CA THR A 144 -13.22 7.39 -12.71
C THR A 144 -12.49 7.09 -14.02
N GLY A 145 -11.22 6.67 -13.94
CA GLY A 145 -10.45 6.11 -15.04
C GLY A 145 -10.89 4.69 -15.42
N VAL A 146 -12.10 4.29 -14.99
CA VAL A 146 -12.90 3.44 -15.86
C VAL A 146 -13.19 4.34 -17.05
N ASN A 147 -12.38 4.22 -18.11
CA ASN A 147 -12.97 4.30 -19.43
C ASN A 147 -14.07 3.26 -19.37
N SER A 148 -15.29 3.72 -19.06
CA SER A 148 -16.49 2.96 -19.32
C SER A 148 -16.29 2.45 -20.72
N PHE A 149 -16.14 1.14 -20.88
CA PHE A 149 -16.31 0.54 -22.19
C PHE A 149 -17.55 1.21 -22.77
N PRO A 150 -17.48 1.80 -23.98
CA PRO A 150 -18.66 2.42 -24.55
C PRO A 150 -19.76 1.37 -24.46
N GLN A 151 -20.81 1.65 -23.67
CA GLN A 151 -22.00 0.83 -23.62
C GLN A 151 -22.70 1.04 -24.97
N ASN A 152 -22.17 0.39 -26.00
CA ASN A 152 -22.85 0.29 -27.25
C ASN A 152 -23.90 -0.79 -27.04
N ASN A 153 -25.13 -0.34 -26.80
CA ASN A 153 -26.30 -1.19 -26.73
C ASN A 153 -26.56 -1.80 -28.11
N THR A 154 -25.81 -2.81 -28.54
CA THR A 154 -26.20 -3.72 -29.63
C THR A 154 -25.37 -5.01 -29.54
N GLU A 155 -26.04 -6.10 -29.19
CA GLU A 155 -25.64 -7.52 -29.33
C GLU A 155 -24.43 -8.01 -28.53
N GLU A 156 -24.69 -9.03 -27.69
CA GLU A 156 -23.68 -9.79 -26.97
C GLU A 156 -22.60 -10.28 -27.94
N THR A 157 -21.39 -9.73 -27.81
CA THR A 157 -20.19 -10.31 -28.39
C THR A 157 -19.16 -10.45 -27.27
N ASP A 158 -18.71 -11.68 -27.09
CA ASP A 158 -17.89 -12.16 -25.98
C ASP A 158 -16.62 -11.32 -25.79
N ILE A 159 -16.46 -10.75 -24.59
CA ILE A 159 -15.28 -9.95 -24.19
C ILE A 159 -14.07 -10.86 -23.88
N PHE A 160 -14.21 -12.18 -24.03
CA PHE A 160 -13.13 -13.14 -24.01
C PHE A 160 -12.85 -13.60 -25.45
N ASN A 161 -11.96 -12.90 -26.13
CA ASN A 161 -11.35 -13.47 -27.33
C ASN A 161 -10.40 -14.58 -26.84
N ASP A 162 -10.76 -15.84 -27.11
CA ASP A 162 -10.00 -17.04 -26.74
C ASP A 162 -8.60 -17.14 -27.40
N ASP A 163 -8.23 -16.18 -28.24
CA ASP A 163 -6.95 -16.16 -28.97
C ASP A 163 -5.74 -15.71 -28.14
N LEU A 164 -5.92 -15.34 -26.87
CA LEU A 164 -4.81 -14.91 -25.99
C LEU A 164 -4.00 -16.07 -25.38
N TRP A 165 -4.38 -17.32 -25.69
CA TRP A 165 -3.71 -18.55 -25.27
C TRP A 165 -3.48 -19.48 -26.47
N ALA A 166 -3.18 -18.94 -27.65
CA ALA A 166 -2.63 -19.73 -28.73
C ALA A 166 -1.26 -20.28 -28.29
N ASP A 167 -1.27 -21.53 -27.84
CA ASP A 167 -0.12 -22.34 -27.52
C ASP A 167 0.69 -22.49 -28.82
N ASP A 168 1.80 -21.77 -28.93
CA ASP A 168 2.83 -22.00 -29.96
C ASP A 168 3.53 -23.33 -29.65
N SER A 169 2.83 -24.44 -29.85
CA SER A 169 3.40 -25.77 -29.99
C SER A 169 3.44 -26.12 -31.48
N SER A 170 4.41 -25.54 -32.17
CA SER A 170 4.84 -26.06 -33.46
C SER A 170 5.63 -27.35 -33.24
N ASP A 171 4.93 -28.44 -32.89
CA ASP A 171 5.49 -29.78 -33.04
C ASP A 171 5.04 -30.35 -34.39
N ASN A 172 6.06 -30.53 -35.20
CA ASN A 172 6.05 -30.81 -36.61
C ASN A 172 5.84 -32.32 -36.80
N ASP A 173 4.60 -32.78 -36.89
CA ASP A 173 4.29 -34.16 -37.26
C ASP A 173 4.50 -34.35 -38.78
N SER A 174 5.77 -34.41 -39.19
CA SER A 174 6.13 -35.11 -40.42
C SER A 174 6.06 -36.61 -40.14
N CYS A 175 4.91 -37.22 -40.45
CA CYS A 175 4.79 -38.68 -40.50
C CYS A 175 5.73 -39.21 -41.59
N ASP A 176 6.81 -39.81 -41.10
CA ASP A 176 7.84 -40.54 -41.79
C ASP A 176 7.30 -41.93 -42.20
N ASP A 177 6.75 -42.03 -43.41
CA ASP A 177 6.37 -43.32 -44.01
C ASP A 177 7.54 -43.88 -44.84
N GLY A 178 8.62 -44.23 -44.15
CA GLY A 178 9.80 -44.90 -44.69
C GLY A 178 10.02 -46.26 -44.03
N PHE A 179 9.18 -47.26 -44.35
CA PHE A 179 9.44 -48.66 -43.98
C PHE A 179 10.64 -49.18 -44.76
N ASP A 180 11.82 -49.16 -44.14
CA ASP A 180 12.97 -49.98 -44.51
C ASP A 180 12.95 -51.27 -43.67
N ASN A 181 12.47 -52.36 -44.28
CA ASN A 181 12.76 -53.71 -43.83
C ASN A 181 13.63 -54.37 -44.90
N GLY A 182 14.94 -54.32 -44.67
CA GLY A 182 15.86 -55.22 -45.36
C GLY A 182 15.54 -56.66 -44.98
N GLU A 183 15.44 -57.54 -45.98
CA GLU A 183 15.81 -58.93 -45.84
C GLU A 183 16.35 -59.50 -47.16
N GLU A 184 17.43 -60.25 -46.98
CA GLU A 184 18.34 -60.94 -47.88
C GLU A 184 17.69 -61.82 -48.96
N ASN A 185 18.17 -61.74 -50.21
CA ASN A 185 18.96 -62.76 -50.92
C ASN A 185 19.18 -62.40 -52.40
#